data_AF-A0A9Q1DS95-F1
#
_entry.id   AF-A0A9Q1DS95-F1
#
_cell.length_a   1.000
_cell.length_b   1.000
_cell.length_c   1.000
_cell.angle_alpha   90.00
_cell.angle_beta   90.00
_cell.angle_gamma   90.00
#
_symmetry.space_group_name_H-M   'P 1'
#
loop_
_entity.id
_entity.type
_entity.pdbx_description
1 polymer ?
#
loop_
_entity_poly.entity_id
_entity_poly.type
_entity_poly.pdbx_seq_one_letter_code
_entity_poly.pdbx_strand_id
1 'polypeptide(L)'
;LKQEPGEDNPVFTPQDKKYPWLLAKIWVRNSDFYYHELVSHLLRAHLMGEIFFIASYYMADQHPISRILRETGRYTLPINITARNTLINTGGFFVEVSMNFTINHPR
;
A
#
# COMPACT_ATOMS: atom_id res chain seq x y z
N LEU A 1 -12.09 -13.52 7.93
CA LEU A 1 -11.01 -13.54 8.94
C LEU A 1 -10.93 -12.16 9.56
N LYS A 2 -10.93 -12.07 10.89
CA LYS A 2 -10.81 -10.80 11.64
C LYS A 2 -9.81 -10.96 12.79
N GLN A 3 -9.45 -9.86 13.43
CA GLN A 3 -8.47 -9.85 14.53
C GLN A 3 -9.00 -10.59 15.77
N GLU A 4 -10.25 -10.32 16.14
CA GLU A 4 -10.86 -10.92 17.33
C GLU A 4 -11.32 -12.36 17.06
N PRO A 5 -10.85 -13.35 17.84
CA PRO A 5 -11.28 -14.74 17.71
C PRO A 5 -12.75 -14.89 18.16
N GLY A 6 -13.47 -15.85 17.58
CA GLY A 6 -14.84 -16.16 17.94
C GLY A 6 -15.40 -17.35 17.17
N GLU A 7 -16.62 -17.79 17.49
CA GLU A 7 -17.28 -18.88 16.75
C GLU A 7 -17.43 -18.56 15.26
N ASP A 8 -17.63 -17.28 14.92
CA ASP A 8 -17.71 -16.77 13.54
C ASP A 8 -16.34 -16.42 12.92
N ASN A 9 -15.24 -16.61 13.66
CA ASN A 9 -13.86 -16.41 13.19
C ASN A 9 -12.92 -17.45 13.82
N PRO A 10 -13.04 -18.74 13.41
CA PRO A 10 -12.21 -19.80 13.92
C PRO A 10 -10.79 -19.75 13.34
N VAL A 11 -9.88 -20.50 13.96
CA VAL A 11 -8.54 -20.75 13.40
C VAL A 11 -8.65 -21.79 12.29
N PHE A 12 -8.16 -21.44 11.10
CA PHE A 12 -8.08 -22.35 9.96
C PHE A 12 -6.68 -22.93 9.83
N THR A 13 -6.59 -24.22 9.51
CA THR A 13 -5.35 -24.98 9.42
C THR A 13 -5.27 -25.75 8.10
N PRO A 14 -4.08 -26.23 7.69
CA PRO A 14 -3.95 -27.13 6.55
C PRO A 14 -4.71 -28.45 6.68
N GLN A 15 -5.11 -28.85 7.89
CA GLN A 15 -5.89 -30.06 8.17
C GLN A 15 -7.39 -29.90 7.90
N ASP A 16 -7.87 -28.66 7.72
CA ASP A 16 -9.27 -28.40 7.36
C ASP A 16 -9.61 -28.89 5.94
N LYS A 17 -10.91 -28.93 5.63
CA LYS A 17 -11.39 -29.23 4.27
C LYS A 17 -10.70 -28.30 3.26
N LYS A 18 -10.47 -28.82 2.06
CA LYS A 18 -9.76 -28.15 0.95
C LYS A 18 -10.21 -26.70 0.73
N TYR A 19 -11.52 -26.44 0.67
CA TYR A 19 -12.06 -25.12 0.33
C TYR A 19 -11.96 -24.10 1.48
N PRO A 20 -12.34 -24.42 2.74
CA PRO A 20 -12.08 -23.55 3.88
C PRO A 20 -10.61 -23.11 4.01
N TRP A 21 -9.66 -24.05 3.91
CA TRP A 21 -8.24 -23.72 3.99
C TRP A 21 -7.77 -22.86 2.80
N LEU A 22 -8.24 -23.16 1.59
CA LEU A 22 -7.94 -22.35 0.41
C LEU A 22 -8.48 -20.92 0.57
N LEU A 23 -9.71 -20.76 1.05
CA LEU A 23 -10.33 -19.47 1.27
C LEU A 23 -9.55 -18.67 2.32
N ALA A 24 -9.17 -19.30 3.45
CA ALA A 24 -8.37 -18.66 4.49
C ALA A 24 -7.04 -18.12 3.92
N LYS A 25 -6.34 -18.89 3.09
CA LYS A 25 -5.11 -18.43 2.41
C LYS A 25 -5.35 -17.26 1.47
N ILE A 26 -6.44 -17.26 0.69
CA ILE A 26 -6.78 -16.16 -0.21
C ILE A 26 -7.02 -14.87 0.59
N TRP A 27 -7.77 -14.96 1.70
CA TRP A 27 -8.00 -13.82 2.58
C TRP A 27 -6.69 -13.25 3.14
N VAL A 28 -5.82 -14.09 3.72
CA VAL A 28 -4.53 -13.65 4.26
C VAL A 28 -3.66 -13.01 3.18
N ARG A 29 -3.58 -13.61 1.99
CA ARG A 29 -2.80 -13.06 0.87
C ARG A 29 -3.36 -11.73 0.35
N ASN A 30 -4.67 -11.58 0.32
CA ASN A 30 -5.30 -10.32 -0.08
C ASN A 30 -4.98 -9.21 0.93
N SER A 31 -5.10 -9.47 2.24
CA SER A 31 -4.75 -8.50 3.28
C SER A 31 -3.26 -8.14 3.26
N ASP A 32 -2.37 -9.13 3.09
CA ASP A 32 -0.93 -8.92 2.97
C ASP A 32 -0.58 -8.06 1.74
N PHE A 33 -1.23 -8.29 0.61
CA PHE A 33 -1.06 -7.46 -0.59
C PHE A 33 -1.43 -5.99 -0.34
N TYR A 34 -2.58 -5.72 0.29
CA TYR A 34 -2.96 -4.34 0.62
C TYR A 34 -1.97 -3.66 1.57
N TYR A 35 -1.50 -4.38 2.59
CA TYR A 35 -0.48 -3.84 3.49
C TYR A 35 0.85 -3.58 2.76
N HIS A 36 1.28 -4.51 1.92
CA HIS A 36 2.49 -4.38 1.13
C HIS A 36 2.42 -3.15 0.21
N GLU A 37 1.39 -3.06 -0.63
CA GLU A 37 1.29 -2.00 -1.64
C GLU A 37 1.04 -0.62 -1.03
N LEU A 38 0.12 -0.50 -0.06
CA LEU A 38 -0.26 0.81 0.47
C LEU A 38 0.70 1.30 1.56
N VAL A 39 1.14 0.41 2.46
CA VAL A 39 1.96 0.81 3.61
C VAL A 39 3.45 0.67 3.30
N SER A 40 3.88 -0.52 2.88
CA SER A 40 5.32 -0.79 2.72
C SER A 40 5.89 -0.16 1.47
N HIS A 41 5.16 -0.19 0.37
CA HIS A 41 5.59 0.36 -0.92
C HIS A 41 5.20 1.84 -1.04
N LEU A 42 3.91 2.17 -1.13
CA LEU A 42 3.46 3.54 -1.36
C LEU A 42 3.84 4.50 -0.22
N LEU A 43 3.39 4.24 1.01
CA LEU A 43 3.65 5.16 2.12
C LEU A 43 5.15 5.23 2.47
N ARG A 44 5.77 4.09 2.80
CA ARG A 44 7.14 4.06 3.36
C ARG A 44 8.24 4.34 2.33
N ALA A 45 8.06 3.97 1.07
CA ALA A 45 9.08 4.25 0.05
C ALA A 45 8.79 5.56 -0.69
N HIS A 46 7.62 5.67 -1.32
CA HIS A 46 7.30 6.79 -2.20
C HIS A 46 6.98 8.07 -1.43
N LEU A 47 5.96 8.06 -0.58
CA LEU A 47 5.47 9.28 0.07
C LEU A 47 6.43 9.81 1.15
N MET A 48 7.05 8.92 1.93
CA MET A 48 8.08 9.33 2.89
C MET A 48 9.34 9.83 2.18
N GLY A 49 9.77 9.17 1.09
CA GLY A 49 10.92 9.62 0.30
C GLY A 49 10.72 11.01 -0.31
N GLU A 50 9.52 11.28 -0.84
CA GLU A 50 9.13 12.57 -1.41
C GLU A 50 9.38 13.75 -0.47
N ILE A 51 9.14 13.61 0.83
CA ILE A 51 9.39 14.67 1.82
C ILE A 51 10.87 15.08 1.80
N PHE A 52 11.79 14.11 1.81
CA PHE A 52 13.23 14.38 1.79
C PHE A 52 13.68 14.97 0.45
N PHE A 53 13.11 14.50 -0.66
CA PHE A 53 13.45 15.03 -1.98
C PHE A 53 12.96 16.45 -2.17
N ILE A 54 11.75 16.79 -1.71
CA ILE A 54 11.27 18.18 -1.68
C ILE A 54 12.17 19.04 -0.79
N ALA A 55 12.51 18.58 0.42
CA ALA A 55 13.39 19.31 1.33
C ALA A 55 14.77 19.63 0.70
N SER A 56 15.29 18.75 -0.15
CA SER A 56 16.56 18.99 -0.85
C SER A 56 16.52 20.21 -1.79
N TYR A 57 15.36 20.62 -2.30
CA TYR A 57 15.21 21.85 -3.10
C TYR A 57 15.34 23.13 -2.27
N TYR A 58 15.22 23.04 -0.94
CA TYR A 58 15.41 24.17 -0.02
C TYR A 58 16.82 24.22 0.59
N MET A 59 17.68 23.25 0.27
CA MET A 59 19.10 23.27 0.63
C MET A 59 19.92 24.03 -0.42
N ALA A 60 21.06 24.60 -0.01
CA ALA A 60 22.00 25.25 -0.92
C ALA A 60 22.45 24.28 -2.03
N ASP A 61 22.46 24.74 -3.28
CA ASP A 61 22.78 23.90 -4.45
C ASP A 61 24.21 23.33 -4.42
N GLN A 62 25.13 24.03 -3.74
CA GLN A 62 26.52 23.58 -3.57
C GLN A 62 26.67 22.52 -2.46
N HIS A 63 25.61 22.26 -1.68
CA HIS A 63 25.69 21.30 -0.58
C HIS A 63 25.71 19.86 -1.14
N PRO A 64 26.71 19.03 -0.80
CA PRO A 64 26.90 17.72 -1.41
C PRO A 64 25.70 16.77 -1.18
N ILE A 65 25.06 16.84 0.00
CA ILE A 65 23.85 16.06 0.29
C ILE A 65 22.65 16.49 -0.58
N SER A 66 22.50 17.79 -0.87
CA SER A 66 21.42 18.29 -1.73
C SER A 66 21.52 17.67 -3.12
N ARG A 67 22.72 17.66 -3.70
CA ARG A 67 22.98 17.03 -5.00
C ARG A 67 22.68 15.54 -4.99
N ILE A 68 23.12 14.80 -3.97
CA ILE A 68 22.87 13.36 -3.86
C ILE A 68 21.37 13.06 -3.78
N LEU A 69 20.63 13.81 -2.94
CA LEU A 69 19.19 13.60 -2.76
C LEU A 69 18.40 13.94 -4.03
N ARG A 70 18.70 15.06 -4.70
CA ARG A 70 18.03 15.42 -5.96
C ARG A 70 18.28 14.38 -7.06
N GLU A 71 19.51 13.89 -7.20
CA GLU A 71 19.85 12.89 -8.22
C GLU A 71 19.24 11.52 -7.95
N THR A 72 19.26 11.07 -6.69
CA THR A 72 18.68 9.77 -6.30
C THR A 72 17.16 9.76 -6.33
N GLY A 73 16.53 10.89 -5.95
CA GLY A 73 15.07 11.06 -5.92
C GLY A 73 14.43 11.58 -7.20
N ARG A 74 15.21 11.79 -8.28
CA ARG A 74 14.76 12.52 -9.49
C ARG A 74 13.48 11.99 -10.13
N TYR A 75 13.14 10.71 -9.92
CA TYR A 75 11.92 10.10 -10.45
C TYR A 75 10.79 9.95 -9.41
N THR A 76 11.07 10.13 -8.12
CA THR A 76 10.06 9.99 -7.07
C THR A 76 8.99 11.08 -7.14
N LEU A 77 9.38 12.33 -7.45
CA LEU A 77 8.39 13.41 -7.56
C LEU A 77 7.42 13.18 -8.74
N PRO A 78 7.88 12.92 -9.99
CA PRO A 78 6.96 12.65 -11.09
C PRO A 78 6.06 11.44 -10.84
N ILE A 79 6.59 10.31 -10.36
CA ILE A 79 5.77 9.11 -10.15
C ILE A 79 4.72 9.31 -9.05
N ASN A 80 5.04 10.05 -8.00
CA ASN A 80 4.08 10.33 -6.94
C ASN A 80 2.96 11.27 -7.41
N ILE A 81 3.25 12.23 -8.31
CA ILE A 81 2.23 13.05 -8.96
C ILE A 81 1.31 12.16 -9.82
N THR A 82 1.87 11.27 -10.63
CA THR A 82 1.07 10.32 -11.41
C THR A 82 0.22 9.44 -10.50
N ALA A 83 0.79 8.86 -9.44
CA ALA A 83 0.06 8.02 -8.50
C ALA A 83 -1.11 8.76 -7.83
N ARG A 84 -0.93 10.03 -7.46
CA ARG A 84 -2.00 10.88 -6.92
C ARG A 84 -3.14 11.11 -7.92
N ASN A 85 -2.86 11.07 -9.22
CA ASN A 85 -3.85 11.34 -10.27
C ASN A 85 -4.49 10.09 -10.87
N THR A 86 -3.88 8.91 -10.68
CA THR A 86 -4.35 7.67 -11.32
C THR A 86 -4.58 6.50 -10.37
N LEU A 87 -3.88 6.45 -9.23
CA LEU A 87 -3.92 5.31 -8.31
C LEU A 87 -4.74 5.59 -7.06
N ILE A 88 -4.49 6.73 -6.40
CA ILE A 88 -5.05 7.04 -5.07
C ILE A 88 -6.04 8.21 -5.06
N ASN A 89 -6.32 8.82 -6.22
CA ASN A 89 -7.42 9.77 -6.35
C ASN A 89 -8.78 9.07 -6.17
N THR A 90 -9.82 9.88 -5.92
CA THR A 90 -11.20 9.44 -6.09
C THR A 90 -11.40 8.87 -7.50
N GLY A 91 -11.90 7.64 -7.59
CA GLY A 91 -12.05 6.91 -8.85
C GLY A 91 -10.73 6.36 -9.44
N GLY A 92 -9.62 6.45 -8.70
CA GLY A 92 -8.36 5.82 -9.05
C GLY A 92 -8.34 4.33 -8.71
N PHE A 93 -7.34 3.61 -9.22
CA PHE A 93 -7.28 2.15 -9.17
C PHE A 93 -7.51 1.57 -7.76
N PHE A 94 -6.79 2.04 -6.74
CA PHE A 94 -6.90 1.46 -5.40
C PHE A 94 -8.26 1.74 -4.76
N VAL A 95 -8.88 2.87 -5.09
CA VAL A 95 -10.21 3.23 -4.60
C VAL A 95 -11.29 2.37 -5.27
N GLU A 96 -11.17 2.12 -6.58
CA GLU A 96 -12.11 1.28 -7.32
C GLU A 96 -12.05 -0.20 -6.87
N VAL A 97 -10.85 -0.78 -6.76
CA VAL A 97 -10.71 -2.19 -6.40
C VAL A 97 -11.01 -2.46 -4.92
N SER A 98 -10.78 -1.51 -4.02
CA SER A 98 -11.11 -1.65 -2.59
C SER A 98 -12.61 -1.53 -2.31
N MET A 99 -13.33 -0.66 -3.04
CA MET A 99 -14.79 -0.57 -2.95
C MET A 99 -15.47 -1.85 -3.45
N ASN A 100 -14.96 -2.47 -4.52
CA ASN A 100 -15.51 -3.75 -5.00
C ASN A 100 -15.35 -4.91 -3.99
N PHE A 101 -14.35 -4.85 -3.10
CA PHE A 101 -14.18 -5.84 -2.03
C PHE A 101 -15.04 -5.57 -0.79
N THR A 102 -15.44 -4.32 -0.55
CA THR A 102 -16.24 -3.93 0.63
C THR A 102 -17.76 -3.89 0.36
N ILE A 103 -18.21 -3.78 -0.90
CA ILE A 103 -19.63 -3.56 -1.24
C ILE A 103 -20.50 -4.84 -1.22
N ASN A 104 -19.94 -6.06 -1.10
CA ASN A 104 -20.74 -7.30 -1.10
C ASN A 104 -20.87 -8.03 0.25
N HIS A 105 -20.55 -7.38 1.37
CA HIS A 105 -20.95 -7.89 2.69
C HIS A 105 -21.98 -6.95 3.32
N PRO A 106 -23.30 -7.23 3.19
CA PRO A 106 -24.24 -6.68 4.14
C PRO A 106 -23.82 -7.17 5.53
N ARG A 107 -23.78 -6.24 6.49
CA ARG A 107 -23.66 -6.61 7.91
C ARG A 107 -24.81 -7.53 8.31
#